data_AF-A0A7R9GDK6-F1
#
_entry.id   AF-A0A7R9GDK6-F1
#
_cell.length_a   1.000
_cell.length_b   1.000
_cell.length_c   1.000
_cell.angle_alpha   90.00
_cell.angle_beta   90.00
_cell.angle_gamma   90.00
#
_symmetry.space_group_name_H-M   'P 1'
#
loop_
_entity.id
_entity.type
_entity.pdbx_description
1 polymer ?
#
loop_
_entity_poly.entity_id
_entity_poly.type
_entity_poly.pdbx_seq_one_letter_code
_entity_poly.pdbx_strand_id
1 'polypeptide(L)'
;MGIYSGIDMDNRDPNHLNSHLQVMWDDVIGEPEGISSPDCTWKCSAMLFTMMKQAIYLLLTVIFAPFAACCLGAQFACLSCCHIWCCMPCLRTYKINCAMWKNFYEVWLAATCTPCCESIGRVFSKARVRYQRLPDGDDEEKNVFQV
;
A
#
# COMPACT_ATOMS: atom_id res chain seq x y z
N MET A 1 -11.63 34.73 -1.91
CA MET A 1 -12.26 33.57 -2.58
C MET A 1 -11.22 32.46 -2.59
N GLY A 2 -11.40 31.35 -1.84
CA GLY A 2 -10.48 30.20 -1.97
C GLY A 2 -10.14 29.32 -0.77
N ILE A 3 -10.78 29.40 0.40
CA ILE A 3 -10.60 28.35 1.45
C ILE A 3 -11.62 27.22 1.27
N TYR A 4 -12.81 27.54 0.78
CA TYR A 4 -13.92 26.59 0.63
C TYR A 4 -13.91 25.80 -0.68
N SER A 5 -12.97 26.05 -1.60
CA SER A 5 -12.98 25.44 -2.95
C SER A 5 -12.59 23.96 -2.99
N GLY A 6 -12.24 23.36 -1.85
CA GLY A 6 -11.93 21.92 -1.74
C GLY A 6 -12.50 21.24 -0.50
N ILE A 7 -13.39 21.91 0.26
CA ILE A 7 -14.06 21.31 1.41
C ILE A 7 -15.45 20.90 0.95
N ASP A 8 -15.67 19.59 0.84
CA ASP A 8 -16.99 19.04 0.59
C ASP A 8 -17.83 19.14 1.87
N MET A 9 -18.94 19.87 1.77
CA MET A 9 -19.86 20.11 2.89
C MET A 9 -20.88 18.97 3.06
N ASP A 10 -21.11 18.21 1.99
CA ASP A 10 -22.08 17.12 1.97
C ASP A 10 -21.39 15.79 2.32
N ASN A 11 -20.18 15.55 1.80
CA ASN A 11 -19.37 14.38 2.15
C ASN A 11 -18.13 14.75 2.97
N ARG A 12 -18.26 14.65 4.30
CA ARG A 12 -17.17 14.98 5.26
C ARG A 12 -16.19 13.81 5.51
N ASP A 13 -16.42 12.62 4.95
CA ASP A 13 -15.53 11.45 5.07
C ASP A 13 -15.29 10.76 3.70
N PRO A 14 -14.63 11.44 2.74
CA PRO A 14 -14.42 10.88 1.40
C PRO A 14 -13.56 9.61 1.39
N ASN A 15 -12.70 9.43 2.41
CA ASN A 15 -11.80 8.28 2.53
C ASN A 15 -12.39 7.13 3.36
N HIS A 16 -13.65 7.24 3.80
CA HIS A 16 -14.35 6.21 4.60
C HIS A 16 -13.58 5.78 5.86
N LEU A 17 -12.93 6.73 6.52
CA LEU A 17 -12.13 6.48 7.73
C LEU A 17 -13.01 6.00 8.90
N ASN A 18 -14.28 6.39 8.92
CA ASN A 18 -15.19 6.21 10.05
C ASN A 18 -16.37 5.28 9.75
N SER A 19 -16.23 4.38 8.78
CA SER A 19 -17.28 3.40 8.42
C SER A 19 -17.79 2.60 9.62
N HIS A 20 -16.91 2.26 10.55
CA HIS A 20 -17.23 1.54 11.79
C HIS A 20 -18.11 2.32 12.79
N LEU A 21 -18.24 3.65 12.66
CA LEU A 21 -19.09 4.48 13.54
C LEU A 21 -20.53 4.61 13.02
N GLN A 22 -20.82 4.06 11.84
CA GLN A 22 -22.15 4.06 11.22
C GLN A 22 -23.07 3.01 11.89
N VAL A 23 -23.40 3.25 13.16
CA VAL A 23 -24.30 2.40 13.95
C VAL A 23 -25.74 2.88 13.77
N MET A 24 -26.62 1.99 13.31
CA MET A 24 -28.07 2.20 13.24
C MET A 24 -28.75 1.78 14.54
N TRP A 25 -30.00 2.22 14.76
CA TRP A 25 -30.77 1.81 15.94
C TRP A 25 -30.92 0.29 16.02
N ASP A 26 -31.18 -0.36 14.88
CA ASP A 26 -31.44 -1.80 14.81
C ASP A 26 -30.20 -2.63 15.16
N ASP A 27 -29.00 -2.08 14.90
CA ASP A 27 -27.72 -2.70 15.26
C ASP A 27 -27.46 -2.70 16.77
N VAL A 28 -28.09 -1.79 17.53
CA VAL A 28 -27.84 -1.63 18.97
C VAL A 28 -28.76 -2.50 19.81
N ILE A 29 -30.04 -2.52 19.48
CA ILE A 29 -31.06 -3.20 20.28
C ILE A 29 -31.43 -4.57 19.69
N GLY A 30 -31.55 -4.66 18.35
CA GLY A 30 -31.71 -5.91 17.61
C GLY A 30 -32.68 -6.93 18.21
N GLU A 31 -33.99 -6.68 18.13
CA GLU A 31 -34.99 -7.64 18.61
C GLU A 31 -35.10 -8.88 17.70
N PRO A 32 -35.21 -10.09 18.28
CA PRO A 32 -35.39 -11.33 17.52
C PRO A 32 -36.83 -11.49 17.00
N GLU A 33 -37.00 -12.17 15.86
CA GLU A 33 -38.31 -12.34 15.17
C GLU A 33 -39.42 -12.99 16.02
N GLY A 34 -39.08 -13.67 17.11
CA GLY A 34 -40.05 -14.36 17.97
C GLY A 34 -40.60 -13.55 19.15
N ILE A 35 -39.95 -12.45 19.54
CA ILE A 35 -40.35 -11.60 20.67
C ILE A 35 -40.09 -10.15 20.28
N SER A 36 -41.13 -9.48 19.77
CA SER A 36 -41.06 -8.09 19.31
C SER A 36 -41.84 -7.14 20.23
N SER A 37 -41.24 -5.99 20.52
CA SER A 37 -41.91 -4.86 21.16
C SER A 37 -43.05 -4.32 20.30
N PRO A 38 -44.05 -3.64 20.90
CA PRO A 38 -45.10 -2.98 20.14
C PRO A 38 -44.54 -1.92 19.17
N ASP A 39 -45.08 -1.88 17.94
CA ASP A 39 -44.64 -0.99 16.85
C ASP A 39 -44.51 0.49 17.24
N CYS A 40 -45.38 0.99 18.12
CA CYS A 40 -45.36 2.40 18.52
C CYS A 40 -44.15 2.69 19.43
N THR A 41 -43.85 1.80 20.37
CA THR A 41 -42.70 1.90 21.27
C THR A 41 -41.41 1.76 20.48
N TRP A 42 -41.38 0.82 19.53
CA TRP A 42 -40.25 0.63 18.62
C TRP A 42 -39.92 1.91 17.85
N LYS A 43 -40.89 2.45 17.10
CA LYS A 43 -40.72 3.66 16.29
C LYS A 43 -40.36 4.88 17.13
N CYS A 44 -40.99 5.05 18.30
CA CYS A 44 -40.71 6.16 19.21
C CYS A 44 -39.27 6.08 19.72
N SER A 45 -38.83 4.91 20.15
CA SER A 45 -37.46 4.70 20.63
C SER A 45 -36.41 4.91 19.52
N ALA A 46 -36.70 4.47 18.29
CA ALA A 46 -35.84 4.68 17.13
C ALA A 46 -35.70 6.16 16.75
N MET A 47 -36.80 6.90 16.77
CA MET A 47 -36.80 8.34 16.53
C MET A 47 -36.01 9.08 17.60
N LEU A 48 -36.31 8.83 18.88
CA LEU A 48 -35.63 9.48 20.00
C LEU A 48 -34.13 9.20 20.01
N PHE A 49 -33.72 7.96 19.77
CA PHE A 49 -32.30 7.61 19.67
C PHE A 49 -31.58 8.41 18.58
N THR A 50 -32.15 8.47 17.37
CA THR A 50 -31.55 9.17 16.24
C THR A 50 -31.45 10.68 16.51
N MET A 51 -32.50 11.28 17.07
CA MET A 51 -32.52 12.70 17.43
C MET A 51 -31.50 13.03 18.52
N MET A 52 -31.46 12.23 19.59
CA MET A 52 -30.54 12.46 20.71
C MET A 52 -29.07 12.25 20.30
N LYS A 53 -28.78 11.19 19.53
CA LYS A 53 -27.44 10.94 18.96
C LYS A 53 -26.99 12.14 18.13
N GLN A 54 -27.84 12.63 17.23
CA GLN A 54 -27.51 13.77 16.39
C GLN A 54 -27.29 15.06 17.20
N ALA A 55 -28.17 15.34 18.16
CA ALA A 55 -28.09 16.55 18.97
C ALA A 55 -26.83 16.60 19.84
N ILE A 56 -26.51 15.51 20.53
CA ILE A 56 -25.31 15.42 21.38
C ILE A 56 -24.05 15.47 20.52
N TYR A 57 -24.03 14.75 19.39
CA TYR A 57 -22.90 14.80 18.48
C TYR A 57 -22.63 16.21 17.95
N LEU A 58 -23.69 16.93 17.54
CA LEU A 58 -23.56 18.29 17.05
C LEU A 58 -23.06 19.25 18.14
N LEU A 59 -23.64 19.19 19.34
CA LEU A 59 -23.20 20.02 20.46
C LEU A 59 -21.72 19.78 20.79
N LEU A 60 -21.32 18.52 20.87
CA LEU A 60 -19.93 18.16 21.18
C LEU A 60 -18.98 18.61 20.06
N THR A 61 -19.37 18.40 18.81
CA THR A 61 -18.56 18.80 17.64
C THR A 61 -18.39 20.31 17.55
N VAL A 62 -19.44 21.10 17.80
CA VAL A 62 -19.34 22.57 17.78
C VAL A 62 -18.35 23.08 18.82
N ILE A 63 -18.32 22.46 20.00
CA ILE A 63 -17.41 22.86 21.07
C ILE A 63 -15.99 22.39 20.77
N PHE A 64 -15.79 21.10 20.46
CA PHE A 64 -14.45 20.50 20.42
C PHE A 64 -13.75 20.57 19.05
N ALA A 65 -14.49 20.64 17.94
CA ALA A 65 -13.87 20.64 16.61
C ALA A 65 -12.92 21.84 16.37
N PRO A 66 -13.22 23.08 16.79
CA PRO A 66 -12.29 24.20 16.63
C PRO A 66 -10.99 24.01 17.42
N PHE A 67 -11.08 23.50 18.65
CA PHE A 67 -9.89 23.21 19.47
C PHE A 67 -9.05 22.10 18.84
N ALA A 68 -9.69 21.01 18.41
CA ALA A 68 -9.01 19.91 17.72
C ALA A 68 -8.34 20.38 16.42
N ALA A 69 -9.04 21.19 15.61
CA ALA A 69 -8.48 21.75 14.37
C ALA A 69 -7.27 22.64 14.64
N CYS A 70 -7.30 23.45 15.70
CA CYS A 70 -6.16 24.27 16.12
C CYS A 70 -4.95 23.41 16.54
N CYS A 71 -5.18 22.41 17.39
CA CYS A 71 -4.13 21.51 17.85
C CYS A 71 -3.50 20.71 16.69
N LEU A 72 -4.32 20.12 15.83
CA LEU A 72 -3.85 19.38 14.66
C LEU A 72 -3.12 20.30 13.68
N GLY A 73 -3.67 21.48 13.40
CA GLY A 73 -3.02 22.47 12.55
C GLY A 73 -1.62 22.85 13.04
N ALA A 74 -1.48 23.11 14.35
CA ALA A 74 -0.18 23.40 14.97
C ALA A 74 0.78 22.20 14.87
N GLN A 75 0.30 20.98 15.13
CA GLN A 75 1.11 19.76 14.98
C GLN A 75 1.63 19.59 13.55
N PHE A 76 0.77 19.74 12.55
CA PHE A 76 1.18 19.63 11.14
C PHE A 76 2.13 20.75 10.72
N ALA A 77 1.97 21.96 11.25
CA ALA A 77 2.90 23.06 11.01
C ALA A 77 4.30 22.75 11.58
N CYS A 78 4.38 22.28 12.83
CA CYS A 78 5.63 21.87 13.46
C CYS A 78 6.28 20.68 12.71
N LEU A 79 5.50 19.66 12.36
CA LEU A 79 5.97 18.52 11.58
C LEU A 79 6.55 18.96 10.24
N SER A 80 5.86 19.85 9.54
CA SER A 80 6.31 20.39 8.25
C SER A 80 7.62 21.17 8.40
N CYS A 81 7.74 21.98 9.45
CA CYS A 81 8.97 22.70 9.77
C CYS A 81 10.13 21.73 10.01
N CYS A 82 9.96 20.75 10.92
CA CYS A 82 10.98 19.73 11.18
C CYS A 82 11.35 18.95 9.91
N HIS A 83 10.38 18.62 9.06
CA HIS A 83 10.64 17.88 7.83
C HIS A 83 11.50 18.68 6.83
N ILE A 84 11.18 19.97 6.64
CA ILE A 84 11.90 20.85 5.72
C ILE A 84 13.31 21.16 6.24
N TRP A 85 13.43 21.53 7.51
CA TRP A 85 14.67 22.07 8.07
C TRP A 85 15.60 20.99 8.64
N CYS A 86 15.07 19.84 9.05
CA CYS A 86 15.87 18.77 9.65
C CYS A 86 15.87 17.50 8.78
N CYS A 87 14.70 16.98 8.41
CA CYS A 87 14.64 15.69 7.71
C CYS A 87 15.22 15.75 6.29
N MET A 88 14.88 16.77 5.50
CA MET A 88 15.38 16.94 4.14
C MET A 88 16.92 17.05 4.04
N PRO A 89 17.61 17.90 4.82
CA PRO A 89 19.07 17.95 4.80
C PRO A 89 19.70 16.65 5.31
N CYS A 90 19.16 16.05 6.37
CA CYS A 90 19.62 14.75 6.85
C CYS A 90 19.50 13.65 5.79
N LEU A 91 18.36 13.61 5.08
CA LEU A 91 18.14 12.66 4.00
C LEU A 91 19.10 12.91 2.83
N ARG A 92 19.42 14.17 2.53
CA ARG A 92 20.42 14.52 1.51
C ARG A 92 21.82 14.03 1.90
N THR A 93 22.24 14.25 3.13
CA THR A 93 23.52 13.74 3.65
C THR A 93 23.55 12.21 3.66
N TYR A 94 22.46 11.56 4.07
CA TYR A 94 22.34 10.11 4.05
C TYR A 94 22.47 9.55 2.61
N LYS A 95 21.81 10.19 1.63
CA LYS A 95 21.95 9.81 0.21
C LYS A 95 23.39 9.90 -0.28
N ILE A 96 24.14 10.94 0.11
CA ILE A 96 25.56 11.08 -0.25
C ILE A 96 26.39 9.96 0.38
N ASN A 97 26.18 9.67 1.66
CA ASN A 97 26.87 8.57 2.34
C ASN A 97 26.55 7.21 1.71
N CYS A 98 25.27 6.93 1.42
CA CYS A 98 24.88 5.71 0.72
C CYS A 98 25.51 5.60 -0.67
N ALA A 99 25.66 6.70 -1.40
CA ALA A 99 26.35 6.69 -2.69
C ALA A 99 27.83 6.29 -2.53
N MET A 100 28.51 6.79 -1.51
CA MET A 100 29.88 6.36 -1.19
C MET A 100 29.92 4.86 -0.86
N TRP A 101 29.03 4.39 0.01
CA TRP A 101 28.93 2.97 0.36
C TRP A 101 28.65 2.09 -0.85
N LYS A 102 27.75 2.52 -1.75
CA LYS A 102 27.44 1.80 -2.99
C LYS A 102 28.70 1.60 -3.83
N ASN A 103 29.47 2.67 -4.07
CA ASN A 103 30.71 2.58 -4.86
C ASN A 103 31.71 1.61 -4.20
N PHE A 104 31.84 1.66 -2.87
CA PHE A 104 32.70 0.73 -2.13
C PHE A 104 32.25 -0.73 -2.30
N TYR A 105 30.95 -1.01 -2.12
CA TYR A 105 30.40 -2.35 -2.30
C TYR A 105 30.50 -2.83 -3.75
N GLU A 106 30.34 -1.95 -4.73
CA GLU A 106 30.49 -2.28 -6.14
C GLU A 106 31.90 -2.76 -6.47
N VAL A 107 32.93 -2.06 -5.98
CA VAL A 107 34.33 -2.49 -6.13
C VAL A 107 34.59 -3.80 -5.39
N TRP A 108 34.09 -3.94 -4.16
CA TRP A 108 34.26 -5.17 -3.38
C TRP A 108 33.62 -6.39 -4.04
N LEU A 109 32.38 -6.24 -4.52
CA LEU A 109 31.67 -7.28 -5.27
C LEU A 109 32.35 -7.56 -6.60
N ALA A 110 32.84 -6.54 -7.31
CA ALA A 110 33.57 -6.76 -8.55
C ALA A 110 34.88 -7.55 -8.32
N ALA A 111 35.56 -7.33 -7.20
CA ALA A 111 36.79 -8.03 -6.88
C ALA A 111 36.56 -9.49 -6.43
N THR A 112 35.42 -9.80 -5.81
CA THR A 112 35.15 -11.12 -5.24
C THR A 112 34.14 -11.94 -6.02
N CYS A 113 32.98 -11.35 -6.34
CA CYS A 113 31.86 -12.03 -6.97
C CYS A 113 32.08 -12.21 -8.47
N THR A 114 32.65 -11.21 -9.17
CA THR A 114 32.93 -11.33 -10.61
C THR A 114 33.83 -12.52 -10.95
N PRO A 115 35.00 -12.75 -10.33
CA PRO A 115 35.83 -13.91 -10.65
C PRO A 115 35.15 -15.24 -10.31
N CYS A 116 34.34 -15.30 -9.24
CA CYS A 116 33.54 -16.49 -8.90
C CYS A 116 32.51 -16.80 -9.99
N CYS A 117 31.74 -15.80 -10.41
CA CYS A 117 30.75 -15.93 -11.47
C CYS A 117 31.41 -16.28 -12.82
N GLU A 118 32.54 -15.67 -13.14
CA GLU A 118 33.29 -15.99 -14.37
C GLU A 118 33.83 -17.42 -14.34
N SER A 119 34.35 -17.87 -13.20
CA SER A 119 34.84 -19.25 -13.03
C SER A 119 33.72 -20.26 -13.23
N ILE A 120 32.55 -20.03 -12.63
CA ILE A 120 31.35 -20.86 -12.81
C ILE A 120 30.91 -20.85 -14.28
N GLY A 121 30.83 -19.67 -14.90
CA GLY A 121 30.47 -19.52 -16.31
C GLY A 121 31.42 -20.27 -17.25
N ARG A 122 32.73 -20.27 -16.96
CA ARG A 122 33.74 -21.04 -17.72
C ARG A 122 33.55 -22.55 -17.60
N VAL A 123 33.14 -23.05 -16.43
CA VAL A 123 32.82 -24.49 -16.23
C VAL A 123 31.63 -24.89 -17.10
N PHE A 124 30.55 -24.11 -17.08
CA PHE A 124 29.37 -24.37 -17.91
C PHE A 124 29.63 -24.20 -19.41
N SER A 125 30.45 -23.23 -19.81
CA SER A 125 30.84 -23.01 -21.22
C SER A 125 31.61 -24.18 -21.83
N LYS A 126 32.43 -24.87 -21.01
CA LYS A 126 33.13 -26.10 -21.43
C LYS A 126 32.20 -27.31 -21.57
N ALA A 127 31.02 -27.30 -20.98
CA ALA A 127 29.99 -28.34 -21.18
C ALA A 127 29.29 -28.15 -22.53
N ARG A 128 30.05 -28.24 -23.63
CA ARG A 128 29.52 -28.16 -24.98
C ARG A 128 29.08 -29.57 -25.42
N VAL A 129 27.78 -29.82 -25.40
CA VAL A 129 27.19 -31.09 -25.87
C VAL A 129 27.49 -31.25 -27.37
N ARG A 130 28.39 -32.18 -27.70
CA ARG A 130 28.63 -32.62 -29.08
C ARG A 130 27.54 -33.62 -29.43
N TYR A 131 26.62 -33.22 -30.31
CA TYR A 131 25.71 -34.16 -30.95
C TYR A 131 26.51 -34.95 -31.99
N GLN A 132 26.96 -36.14 -31.64
CA GLN A 132 27.44 -37.12 -32.61
C GLN A 132 26.20 -37.64 -33.34
N ARG A 133 26.03 -37.30 -34.62
CA ARG A 133 25.12 -38.06 -35.49
C ARG A 133 25.70 -39.49 -35.54
N LEU A 134 24.96 -40.46 -35.01
CA LEU A 134 25.27 -41.86 -35.26
C LEU A 134 25.21 -42.08 -36.79
N PRO A 135 26.06 -42.94 -37.37
CA PRO A 135 25.97 -43.27 -38.78
C PRO A 135 24.55 -43.79 -39.04
N ASP A 136 23.85 -43.13 -39.96
CA ASP A 136 22.62 -43.68 -40.51
C ASP A 136 23.01 -45.06 -41.05
N GLY A 137 22.38 -46.11 -40.50
CA GLY A 137 22.56 -47.47 -40.98
C GLY A 137 22.24 -47.50 -42.47
N ASP A 138 22.99 -48.31 -43.21
CA ASP A 138 22.96 -48.39 -44.67
C ASP A 138 21.52 -48.43 -45.21
N ASP A 139 21.00 -47.27 -45.62
CA ASP A 139 19.84 -47.21 -46.49
C ASP A 139 20.35 -47.56 -47.90
N GLU A 140 20.32 -48.86 -48.19
CA GLU A 140 20.32 -49.42 -49.54
C GLU A 140 19.26 -48.71 -50.39
N GLU A 141 19.57 -47.60 -51.06
CA GLU A 141 18.84 -47.25 -52.27
C GLU A 141 19.57 -46.22 -53.14
N LYS A 142 19.78 -46.63 -54.39
CA LYS A 142 20.06 -45.81 -55.60
C LYS A 142 21.53 -45.49 -55.85
N ASN A 143 22.17 -46.34 -56.67
CA ASN A 143 22.84 -45.95 -57.93
C ASN A 143 23.51 -47.18 -58.60
N VAL A 144 22.72 -48.09 -59.19
CA VAL A 144 23.21 -49.14 -60.13
C VAL A 144 22.63 -48.96 -61.54
N PHE A 145 22.18 -47.75 -61.87
CA PHE A 145 21.87 -47.39 -63.26
C PHE A 145 22.58 -46.09 -63.61
N GLN A 146 23.79 -46.20 -64.18
CA GLN A 146 24.16 -45.45 -65.38
C GLN A 146 25.56 -45.85 -65.90
N VAL A 147 25.51 -46.48 -67.10
CA VAL A 147 26.46 -46.51 -68.23
C VAL A 147 27.86 -47.11 -68.02
#